data_AF-A0A1I8APJ4-F1
#
_entry.id   AF-A0A1I8APJ4-F1
#
_cell.length_a   1.000
_cell.length_b   1.000
_cell.length_c   1.000
_cell.angle_alpha   90.00
_cell.angle_beta   90.00
_cell.angle_gamma   90.00
#
_symmetry.space_group_name_H-M   'P 1'
#
loop_
_entity.id
_entity.type
_entity.pdbx_description
1 polymer ?
#
loop_
_entity_poly.entity_id
_entity_poly.type
_entity_poly.pdbx_seq_one_letter_code
_entity_poly.pdbx_strand_id
1 'polypeptide(L)'
;MLRLVICAPGRPRGPDCRLDLDQHLVLSYRAFVNDVQLSSWDGLTGAYPSRLFVLPLAQLLRSGTGNPRLAGLDSIMPNGLLEVLQGRGLADMSVLDDPREALRLGYRFDSYRDRYQAMFQVLKQHLPVPQASVEAWLEQPPAQRQQWFAQADLRTSAALLLLEQAGLRRQLLLAQDEVKQRYLSGRELNDTNVAQANSTLQQILANSGFLSKPAELLSGSGYGLPQASERQQLEQASSQRQQQLQRLTGDLDKEVRALL
;
A
#
# COMPACT_ATOMS: atom_id res chain seq x y z
N MET A 1 -25.15 0.13 -7.74
CA MET A 1 -25.24 -1.21 -8.37
C MET A 1 -26.56 -1.31 -9.12
N LEU A 2 -26.54 -1.87 -10.33
CA LEU A 2 -27.72 -1.98 -11.20
C LEU A 2 -27.92 -3.46 -11.56
N ARG A 3 -29.09 -4.03 -11.27
CA ARG A 3 -29.41 -5.43 -11.57
C ARG A 3 -30.09 -5.52 -12.94
N LEU A 4 -29.51 -6.32 -13.83
CA LEU A 4 -30.10 -6.72 -15.10
C LEU A 4 -30.91 -8.01 -14.89
N VAL A 5 -32.22 -7.91 -15.05
CA VAL A 5 -33.13 -9.06 -15.04
C VAL A 5 -33.10 -9.70 -16.41
N ILE A 6 -32.59 -10.92 -16.48
CA ILE A 6 -32.39 -11.68 -17.71
C ILE A 6 -33.23 -12.96 -17.60
N CYS A 7 -34.01 -13.25 -18.63
CA CYS A 7 -34.85 -14.45 -18.69
C CYS A 7 -33.99 -15.67 -19.09
N ALA A 8 -34.34 -16.87 -18.59
CA ALA A 8 -33.71 -18.10 -19.04
C ALA A 8 -33.86 -18.33 -20.56
N PRO A 9 -32.88 -19.01 -21.22
CA PRO A 9 -32.97 -19.34 -22.64
C PRO A 9 -34.27 -20.07 -22.97
N GLY A 10 -35.03 -19.54 -23.94
CA GLY A 10 -36.33 -20.10 -24.34
C GLY A 10 -37.54 -19.61 -23.55
N ARG A 11 -37.37 -18.79 -22.49
CA ARG A 11 -38.47 -18.20 -21.74
C ARG A 11 -38.95 -16.88 -22.38
N PRO A 12 -40.27 -16.68 -22.59
CA PRO A 12 -40.81 -15.40 -23.05
C PRO A 12 -40.59 -14.30 -22.00
N ARG A 13 -40.32 -13.09 -22.46
CA ARG A 13 -40.09 -11.94 -21.56
C ARG A 13 -41.36 -11.62 -20.78
N GLY A 14 -41.25 -11.55 -19.46
CA GLY A 14 -42.37 -11.32 -18.56
C GLY A 14 -41.94 -11.16 -17.10
N PRO A 15 -42.89 -10.96 -16.17
CA PRO A 15 -42.59 -10.79 -14.75
C PRO A 15 -41.87 -12.02 -14.16
N ASP A 16 -42.10 -13.21 -14.72
CA ASP A 16 -41.51 -14.46 -14.26
C ASP A 16 -39.99 -14.53 -14.46
N CYS A 17 -39.42 -13.69 -15.34
CA CYS A 17 -37.97 -13.59 -15.50
C CYS A 17 -37.26 -13.13 -14.22
N ARG A 18 -37.98 -12.55 -13.25
CA ARG A 18 -37.43 -12.20 -11.93
C ARG A 18 -36.99 -13.41 -11.12
N LEU A 19 -37.50 -14.61 -11.44
CA LEU A 19 -37.23 -15.86 -10.75
C LEU A 19 -35.96 -16.57 -11.26
N ASP A 20 -35.45 -16.20 -12.45
CA ASP A 20 -34.26 -16.78 -13.07
C ASP A 20 -32.97 -16.15 -12.51
N LEU A 21 -32.77 -16.26 -11.20
CA LEU A 21 -31.71 -15.57 -10.45
C LEU A 21 -30.28 -15.92 -10.92
N ASP A 22 -30.11 -17.11 -11.49
CA ASP A 22 -28.87 -17.63 -12.08
C ASP A 22 -28.50 -16.93 -13.40
N GLN A 23 -29.48 -16.38 -14.10
CA GLN A 23 -29.29 -15.69 -15.37
C GLN A 23 -29.00 -14.20 -15.19
N HIS A 24 -29.29 -13.64 -14.01
CA HIS A 24 -29.21 -12.20 -13.78
C HIS A 24 -27.76 -11.74 -13.64
N LEU A 25 -27.50 -10.57 -14.19
CA LEU A 25 -26.21 -9.91 -14.09
C LEU A 25 -26.33 -8.66 -13.24
N VAL A 26 -25.29 -8.36 -12.47
CA VAL A 26 -25.18 -7.12 -11.71
C VAL A 26 -24.07 -6.29 -12.31
N LEU A 27 -24.45 -5.08 -12.72
CA LEU A 27 -23.53 -4.01 -13.09
C LEU A 27 -23.10 -3.30 -11.81
N SER A 28 -21.82 -3.37 -11.51
CA SER A 28 -21.23 -2.62 -10.40
C SER A 28 -19.97 -1.89 -10.84
N TYR A 29 -19.72 -0.78 -10.16
CA TYR A 29 -18.47 -0.07 -10.25
C TYR A 29 -17.64 -0.47 -9.03
N ARG A 30 -16.36 -0.80 -9.22
CA ARG A 30 -15.41 -1.01 -8.12
C ARG A 30 -14.20 -0.12 -8.35
N ALA A 31 -13.69 0.46 -7.26
CA ALA A 31 -12.42 1.16 -7.25
C ALA A 31 -11.32 0.19 -7.70
N PHE A 32 -10.63 0.52 -8.79
CA PHE A 32 -9.52 -0.28 -9.28
C PHE A 32 -8.23 0.24 -8.65
N VAL A 33 -7.70 -0.53 -7.69
CA VAL A 33 -6.50 -0.19 -6.93
C VAL A 33 -5.32 -0.85 -7.62
N ASN A 34 -4.48 -0.05 -8.26
CA ASN A 34 -3.25 -0.50 -8.90
C ASN A 34 -2.02 -0.38 -7.99
N ASP A 35 -2.24 0.05 -6.74
CA ASP A 35 -1.18 0.27 -5.77
C ASP A 35 -0.99 -0.96 -4.89
N VAL A 36 0.26 -1.14 -4.47
CA VAL A 36 0.67 -2.24 -3.57
C VAL A 36 0.02 -2.09 -2.18
N GLN A 37 -0.49 -0.91 -1.84
CA GLN A 37 -1.21 -0.64 -0.60
C GLN A 37 -2.34 0.39 -0.82
N LEU A 38 -3.50 0.16 -0.19
CA LEU A 38 -4.66 1.05 -0.25
C LEU A 38 -4.33 2.41 0.41
N SER A 39 -4.48 3.49 -0.35
CA SER A 39 -4.36 4.86 0.13
C SER A 39 -5.71 5.34 0.67
N SER A 40 -5.75 5.67 1.96
CA SER A 40 -6.92 6.28 2.59
C SER A 40 -7.30 7.61 1.93
N TRP A 41 -6.35 8.30 1.30
CA TRP A 41 -6.61 9.56 0.63
C TRP A 41 -7.24 9.37 -0.75
N ASP A 42 -6.72 8.46 -1.57
CA ASP A 42 -7.29 8.22 -2.90
C ASP A 42 -8.71 7.64 -2.83
N GLY A 43 -9.03 6.95 -1.74
CA GLY A 43 -10.39 6.53 -1.40
C GLY A 43 -11.34 7.69 -1.06
N LEU A 44 -10.84 8.79 -0.49
CA LEU A 44 -11.65 9.92 -0.01
C LEU A 44 -11.73 11.07 -1.04
N THR A 45 -10.78 11.16 -1.97
CA THR A 45 -10.80 12.11 -3.12
C THR A 45 -11.36 11.49 -4.41
N GLY A 46 -11.69 10.20 -4.41
CA GLY A 46 -12.26 9.52 -5.59
C GLY A 46 -11.26 9.28 -6.72
N ALA A 47 -9.96 9.24 -6.41
CA ALA A 47 -8.88 9.09 -7.39
C ALA A 47 -8.74 7.65 -7.93
N TYR A 48 -9.37 6.66 -7.29
CA TYR A 48 -9.43 5.31 -7.85
C TYR A 48 -10.38 5.25 -9.04
N PRO A 49 -9.90 4.96 -10.26
CA PRO A 49 -10.77 4.85 -11.43
C PRO A 49 -11.79 3.75 -11.18
N SER A 50 -13.07 4.11 -11.30
CA SER A 50 -14.17 3.17 -11.18
C SER A 50 -14.24 2.35 -12.47
N ARG A 51 -13.90 1.07 -12.38
CA ARG A 51 -14.09 0.14 -13.50
C ARG A 51 -15.45 -0.52 -13.37
N LEU A 52 -16.19 -0.53 -14.47
CA LEU A 52 -17.42 -1.29 -14.59
C LEU A 52 -17.05 -2.77 -14.66
N PHE A 53 -17.61 -3.56 -13.77
CA PHE A 53 -17.54 -5.01 -13.83
C PHE A 53 -18.95 -5.57 -13.89
N VAL A 54 -19.11 -6.63 -14.69
CA VAL A 54 -20.35 -7.37 -14.85
C VAL A 54 -20.14 -8.72 -14.19
N LEU A 55 -20.92 -9.01 -13.15
CA LEU A 55 -20.82 -10.27 -12.41
C LEU A 55 -22.19 -10.95 -12.36
N PRO A 56 -22.25 -12.30 -12.40
CA PRO A 56 -23.47 -13.03 -12.10
C PRO A 56 -24.01 -12.65 -10.72
N LEU A 57 -25.33 -12.49 -10.59
CA LEU A 57 -25.99 -12.14 -9.32
C LEU A 57 -25.62 -13.12 -8.20
N ALA A 58 -25.53 -14.41 -8.51
CA ALA A 58 -25.09 -15.43 -7.57
C ALA A 58 -23.64 -15.22 -7.07
N GLN A 59 -22.75 -14.64 -7.87
CA GLN A 59 -21.38 -14.32 -7.47
C GLN A 59 -21.32 -13.03 -6.64
N LEU A 60 -22.21 -12.06 -6.86
CA LEU A 60 -22.35 -10.89 -5.99
C LEU A 60 -22.85 -11.29 -4.59
N LEU A 61 -23.88 -12.13 -4.53
CA LEU A 61 -24.43 -12.66 -3.28
C LEU A 61 -23.42 -13.52 -2.50
N ARG A 62 -22.39 -14.05 -3.18
CA ARG A 62 -21.25 -14.76 -2.58
C ARG A 62 -20.08 -13.84 -2.21
N SER A 63 -19.87 -12.73 -2.93
CA SER A 63 -18.70 -11.84 -2.77
C SER A 63 -18.92 -10.66 -1.82
N GLY A 64 -20.16 -10.19 -1.66
CA GLY A 64 -20.60 -9.65 -0.37
C GLY A 64 -21.00 -10.87 0.43
N THR A 65 -20.13 -11.35 1.31
CA THR A 65 -20.06 -12.70 1.95
C THR A 65 -21.35 -13.38 2.44
N GLY A 66 -22.54 -12.78 2.28
CA GLY A 66 -23.85 -13.30 2.68
C GLY A 66 -23.98 -13.47 4.20
N ASN A 67 -22.87 -13.26 4.91
CA ASN A 67 -22.71 -13.48 6.31
C ASN A 67 -22.98 -12.14 7.00
N PRO A 68 -24.14 -11.95 7.63
CA PRO A 68 -24.47 -10.71 8.32
C PRO A 68 -23.40 -10.33 9.36
N ARG A 69 -22.61 -11.31 9.84
CA ARG A 69 -21.49 -11.09 10.75
C ARG A 69 -20.30 -10.33 10.13
N LEU A 70 -20.21 -10.20 8.80
CA LEU A 70 -19.12 -9.47 8.12
C LEU A 70 -19.55 -8.07 7.61
N ALA A 71 -20.82 -7.69 7.79
CA ALA A 71 -21.27 -6.35 7.45
C ALA A 71 -20.70 -5.30 8.43
N GLY A 72 -20.36 -4.11 7.92
CA GLY A 72 -19.86 -2.98 8.72
C GLY A 72 -18.45 -3.15 9.31
N LEU A 73 -17.58 -3.92 8.64
CA LEU A 73 -16.16 -4.00 9.00
C LEU A 73 -15.38 -2.85 8.35
N ASP A 74 -15.43 -1.66 8.96
CA ASP A 74 -14.55 -0.55 8.61
C ASP A 74 -13.32 -0.57 9.55
N SER A 75 -12.35 -1.44 9.27
CA SER A 75 -11.08 -1.48 10.02
C SER A 75 -9.92 -1.05 9.14
N ILE A 76 -9.23 0.02 9.56
CA ILE A 76 -8.11 0.63 8.83
C ILE A 76 -6.76 -0.03 9.21
N MET A 77 -6.73 -0.96 10.17
CA MET A 77 -5.51 -1.67 10.58
C MET A 77 -5.69 -3.21 10.56
N PRO A 78 -4.76 -3.98 9.97
CA PRO A 78 -4.85 -5.45 9.87
C PRO A 78 -5.05 -6.18 11.20
N ASN A 79 -4.40 -5.72 12.27
CA ASN A 79 -4.54 -6.32 13.61
C ASN A 79 -5.96 -6.11 14.18
N GLY A 80 -6.50 -4.89 14.02
CA GLY A 80 -7.87 -4.59 14.46
C GLY A 80 -8.92 -5.35 13.66
N LEU A 81 -8.65 -5.67 12.38
CA LEU A 81 -9.53 -6.56 11.61
C LEU A 81 -9.56 -7.97 12.19
N LEU A 82 -8.40 -8.54 12.56
CA LEU A 82 -8.32 -9.88 13.14
C LEU A 82 -9.05 -9.97 14.49
N GLU A 83 -8.88 -8.97 15.37
CA GLU A 83 -9.58 -8.88 16.65
C GLU A 83 -11.11 -8.85 16.46
N VAL A 84 -11.58 -8.08 15.48
CA VAL A 84 -13.02 -8.01 15.17
C VAL A 84 -13.53 -9.33 14.57
N LEU A 85 -12.73 -9.99 13.73
CA LEU A 85 -13.08 -11.30 13.18
C LEU A 85 -13.11 -12.39 14.26
N GLN A 86 -12.18 -12.36 15.21
CA GLN A 86 -12.18 -13.23 16.38
C GLN A 86 -13.41 -12.98 17.26
N GLY A 87 -13.69 -11.72 17.61
CA GLY A 87 -14.84 -11.34 18.44
C GLY A 87 -16.19 -11.72 17.83
N ARG A 88 -16.27 -11.83 16.49
CA ARG A 88 -17.47 -12.29 15.77
C ARG A 88 -17.48 -13.80 15.50
N GLY A 89 -16.47 -14.55 15.96
CA GLY A 89 -16.34 -16.00 15.75
C GLY A 89 -16.20 -16.37 14.27
N LEU A 90 -15.50 -15.54 13.50
CA LEU A 90 -15.29 -15.68 12.06
C LEU A 90 -13.85 -16.03 11.68
N ALA A 91 -12.90 -15.77 12.58
CA ALA A 91 -11.53 -16.23 12.47
C ALA A 91 -11.30 -17.35 13.50
N ASP A 92 -10.76 -18.46 13.03
CA ASP A 92 -10.22 -19.50 13.91
C ASP A 92 -8.80 -19.09 14.31
N MET A 93 -8.62 -18.79 15.59
CA MET A 93 -7.32 -18.37 16.13
C MET A 93 -6.45 -19.56 16.53
N SER A 94 -7.01 -20.78 16.59
CA SER A 94 -6.26 -21.98 17.00
C SER A 94 -5.11 -22.31 16.06
N VAL A 95 -5.22 -21.92 14.78
CA VAL A 95 -4.15 -22.04 13.78
C VAL A 95 -2.91 -21.18 14.09
N LEU A 96 -3.04 -20.23 15.03
CA LEU A 96 -1.95 -19.36 15.50
C LEU A 96 -1.40 -19.77 16.87
N ASP A 97 -1.98 -20.79 17.53
CA ASP A 97 -1.59 -21.24 18.87
C ASP A 97 -0.19 -21.85 18.91
N ASP A 98 0.20 -22.59 17.86
CA ASP A 98 1.59 -23.01 17.64
C ASP A 98 2.30 -22.03 16.69
N PRO A 99 3.20 -21.17 17.20
CA PRO A 99 3.90 -20.19 16.39
C PRO A 99 4.76 -20.82 15.28
N ARG A 100 5.29 -22.03 15.50
CA ARG A 100 6.19 -22.68 14.53
C ARG A 100 5.40 -23.30 13.39
N GLU A 101 4.29 -23.95 13.70
CA GLU A 101 3.39 -24.50 12.68
C GLU A 101 2.70 -23.38 11.89
N ALA A 102 2.25 -22.32 12.57
CA ALA A 102 1.66 -21.15 11.92
C ALA A 102 2.65 -20.48 10.94
N LEU A 103 3.93 -20.39 11.30
CA LEU A 103 4.98 -19.88 10.40
C LEU A 103 5.19 -20.80 9.19
N ARG A 104 5.27 -22.13 9.43
CA ARG A 104 5.47 -23.14 8.39
C ARG A 104 4.35 -23.16 7.36
N LEU A 105 3.10 -22.99 7.81
CA LEU A 105 1.90 -22.99 6.98
C LEU A 105 1.59 -21.61 6.38
N GLY A 106 2.34 -20.56 6.74
CA GLY A 106 2.16 -19.21 6.22
C GLY A 106 1.01 -18.42 6.85
N TYR A 107 0.47 -18.89 7.99
CA TYR A 107 -0.53 -18.16 8.77
C TYR A 107 0.08 -17.05 9.62
N ARG A 108 1.36 -17.17 9.97
CA ARG A 108 2.13 -16.17 10.71
C ARG A 108 3.34 -15.74 9.90
N PHE A 109 3.58 -14.44 9.82
CA PHE A 109 4.81 -13.88 9.26
C PHE A 109 5.72 -13.44 10.40
N ASP A 110 6.97 -13.89 10.40
CA ASP A 110 7.93 -13.46 11.41
C ASP A 110 8.19 -11.97 11.32
N SER A 111 8.20 -11.32 12.49
CA SER A 111 8.70 -9.97 12.58
C SER A 111 10.21 -9.97 12.37
N TYR A 112 10.73 -8.96 11.67
CA TYR A 112 12.18 -8.72 11.61
C TYR A 112 12.79 -8.50 13.01
N ARG A 113 11.97 -8.19 14.02
CA ARG A 113 12.36 -8.07 15.43
C ARG A 113 13.19 -9.26 15.92
N ASP A 114 12.74 -10.49 15.69
CA ASP A 114 13.42 -11.68 16.23
C ASP A 114 14.83 -11.85 15.64
N ARG A 115 14.99 -11.46 14.37
CA ARG A 115 16.28 -11.43 13.69
C ARG A 115 17.20 -10.36 14.28
N TYR A 116 16.68 -9.17 14.55
CA TYR A 116 17.46 -8.11 15.19
C TYR A 116 17.81 -8.46 16.65
N GLN A 117 16.90 -9.09 17.37
CA GLN A 117 17.13 -9.58 18.73
C GLN A 117 18.24 -10.64 18.75
N ALA A 118 18.28 -11.55 17.79
CA ALA A 118 19.38 -12.52 17.66
C ALA A 118 20.73 -11.83 17.42
N MET A 119 20.79 -10.82 16.55
CA MET A 119 22.01 -10.04 16.32
C MET A 119 22.44 -9.26 17.57
N PHE A 120 21.47 -8.72 18.32
CA PHE A 120 21.75 -8.03 19.59
C PHE A 120 22.26 -8.99 20.67
N GLN A 121 21.81 -10.25 20.71
CA GLN A 121 22.38 -11.24 21.63
C GLN A 121 23.83 -11.58 21.30
N VAL A 122 24.19 -11.66 20.02
CA VAL A 122 25.59 -11.82 19.59
C VAL A 122 26.43 -10.63 20.06
N LEU A 123 25.90 -9.40 19.98
CA LEU A 123 26.55 -8.21 20.51
C LEU A 123 26.80 -8.32 22.02
N LYS A 124 25.78 -8.68 22.81
CA LYS A 124 25.89 -8.79 24.28
C LYS A 124 26.88 -9.85 24.76
N GLN A 125 27.10 -10.91 23.97
CA GLN A 125 28.04 -11.97 24.33
C GLN A 125 29.50 -11.49 24.23
N HIS A 126 29.78 -10.51 23.38
CA HIS A 126 31.13 -10.08 23.03
C HIS A 126 31.46 -8.65 23.51
N LEU A 127 30.44 -7.80 23.72
CA LEU A 127 30.59 -6.41 24.14
C LEU A 127 29.80 -6.16 25.44
N PRO A 128 30.34 -5.38 26.39
CA PRO A 128 29.68 -5.10 27.67
C PRO A 128 28.59 -4.03 27.52
N VAL A 129 27.59 -4.32 26.69
CA VAL A 129 26.49 -3.40 26.37
C VAL A 129 25.44 -3.44 27.48
N PRO A 130 25.10 -2.30 28.12
CA PRO A 130 24.21 -2.28 29.28
C PRO A 130 22.73 -2.49 28.94
N GLN A 131 22.34 -2.41 27.66
CA GLN A 131 20.94 -2.53 27.24
C GLN A 131 20.41 -3.96 27.40
N ALA A 132 19.16 -4.08 27.85
CA ALA A 132 18.49 -5.36 28.08
C ALA A 132 17.89 -5.94 26.78
N SER A 133 17.43 -5.09 25.86
CA SER A 133 16.74 -5.51 24.64
C SER A 133 17.20 -4.72 23.40
N VAL A 134 16.86 -5.25 22.22
CA VAL A 134 17.18 -4.61 20.94
C VAL A 134 16.44 -3.28 20.76
N GLU A 135 15.23 -3.15 21.31
CA GLU A 135 14.46 -1.91 21.26
C GLU A 135 15.15 -0.81 22.05
N ALA A 136 15.56 -1.10 23.30
CA ALA A 136 16.30 -0.17 24.14
C ALA A 136 17.62 0.27 23.51
N TRP A 137 18.27 -0.62 22.74
CA TRP A 137 19.42 -0.27 21.92
C TRP A 137 19.07 0.67 20.76
N LEU A 138 18.03 0.35 19.99
CA LEU A 138 17.59 1.16 18.84
C LEU A 138 17.01 2.54 19.23
N GLU A 139 16.58 2.71 20.48
CA GLU A 139 16.11 3.99 21.04
C GLU A 139 17.23 4.96 21.37
N GLN A 140 18.47 4.49 21.47
CA GLN A 140 19.59 5.36 21.78
C GLN A 140 19.87 6.36 20.65
N PRO A 141 20.51 7.50 20.94
CA PRO A 141 21.06 8.35 19.91
C PRO A 141 22.16 7.63 19.11
N PRO A 142 22.28 7.85 17.79
CA PRO A 142 23.33 7.23 16.97
C PRO A 142 24.76 7.43 17.52
N ALA A 143 25.03 8.59 18.13
CA ALA A 143 26.33 8.88 18.76
C ALA A 143 26.67 7.92 19.91
N GLN A 144 25.68 7.49 20.71
CA GLN A 144 25.89 6.53 21.80
C GLN A 144 26.06 5.10 21.29
N ARG A 145 25.54 4.77 20.10
CA ARG A 145 25.77 3.46 19.49
C ARG A 145 27.11 3.39 18.75
N GLN A 146 27.52 4.50 18.15
CA GLN A 146 28.76 4.61 17.38
C GLN A 146 30.01 4.22 18.19
N GLN A 147 30.06 4.55 19.49
CA GLN A 147 31.22 4.26 20.34
C GLN A 147 31.59 2.76 20.41
N TRP A 148 30.63 1.87 20.17
CA TRP A 148 30.83 0.43 20.22
C TRP A 148 31.50 -0.15 18.97
N PHE A 149 31.49 0.58 17.85
CA PHE A 149 32.16 0.15 16.61
C PHE A 149 33.68 0.06 16.77
N ALA A 150 34.28 0.91 17.59
CA ALA A 150 35.73 0.91 17.80
C ALA A 150 36.23 -0.32 18.58
N GLN A 151 35.35 -0.98 19.34
CA GLN A 151 35.67 -2.11 20.21
C GLN A 151 35.21 -3.45 19.63
N ALA A 152 34.57 -3.44 18.46
CA ALA A 152 33.93 -4.60 17.86
C ALA A 152 34.92 -5.48 17.07
N ASP A 153 34.78 -6.80 17.22
CA ASP A 153 35.39 -7.78 16.32
C ASP A 153 34.63 -7.85 14.97
N LEU A 154 35.10 -8.67 14.03
CA LEU A 154 34.48 -8.78 12.70
C LEU A 154 33.01 -9.23 12.76
N ARG A 155 32.67 -10.14 13.67
CA ARG A 155 31.32 -10.71 13.81
C ARG A 155 30.35 -9.71 14.45
N THR A 156 30.79 -9.03 15.50
CA THR A 156 30.04 -7.98 16.18
C THR A 156 29.93 -6.73 15.32
N SER A 157 30.93 -6.40 14.50
CA SER A 157 30.85 -5.32 13.51
C SER A 157 29.74 -5.60 12.49
N ALA A 158 29.64 -6.83 11.97
CA ALA A 158 28.53 -7.21 11.08
C ALA A 158 27.17 -7.10 11.77
N ALA A 159 27.06 -7.54 13.03
CA ALA A 159 25.83 -7.41 13.81
C ALA A 159 25.46 -5.94 14.05
N LEU A 160 26.44 -5.09 14.40
CA LEU A 160 26.27 -3.65 14.58
C LEU A 160 25.77 -2.97 13.31
N LEU A 161 26.33 -3.29 12.14
CA LEU A 161 25.87 -2.75 10.86
C LEU A 161 24.40 -3.11 10.57
N LEU A 162 24.00 -4.35 10.83
CA LEU A 162 22.60 -4.78 10.66
C LEU A 162 21.66 -4.05 11.63
N LEU A 163 22.10 -3.82 12.87
CA LEU A 163 21.33 -3.05 13.86
C LEU A 163 21.25 -1.57 13.49
N GLU A 164 22.30 -0.96 12.94
CA GLU A 164 22.24 0.42 12.44
C GLU A 164 21.34 0.54 11.22
N GLN A 165 21.34 -0.44 10.31
CA GLN A 165 20.38 -0.46 9.20
C GLN A 165 18.93 -0.54 9.72
N ALA A 166 18.69 -1.31 10.78
CA ALA A 166 17.40 -1.35 11.45
C ALA A 166 17.04 0.00 12.10
N GLY A 167 18.01 0.65 12.73
CA GLY A 167 17.87 1.99 13.31
C GLY A 167 17.52 3.04 12.27
N LEU A 168 18.24 3.07 11.15
CA LEU A 168 17.96 3.94 10.01
C LEU A 168 16.54 3.71 9.48
N ARG A 169 16.15 2.45 9.26
CA ARG A 169 14.80 2.11 8.79
C ARG A 169 13.72 2.60 9.76
N ARG A 170 13.92 2.44 11.07
CA ARG A 170 12.98 2.95 12.08
C ARG A 170 12.86 4.47 12.01
N GLN A 171 13.98 5.19 11.94
CA GLN A 171 13.97 6.65 11.83
C GLN A 171 13.30 7.14 10.54
N LEU A 172 13.52 6.45 9.41
CA LEU A 172 12.81 6.75 8.16
C LEU A 172 11.30 6.56 8.29
N LEU A 173 10.84 5.52 8.99
CA LEU A 173 9.41 5.29 9.22
C LEU A 173 8.81 6.35 10.15
N LEU A 174 9.53 6.75 11.20
CA LEU A 174 9.09 7.83 12.09
C LEU A 174 9.00 9.17 11.36
N ALA A 175 10.01 9.50 10.55
CA ALA A 175 10.01 10.70 9.72
C ALA A 175 8.85 10.69 8.71
N GLN A 176 8.57 9.54 8.08
CA GLN A 176 7.43 9.39 7.19
C GLN A 176 6.09 9.59 7.90
N ASP A 177 5.94 9.03 9.10
CA ASP A 177 4.72 9.20 9.89
C ASP A 177 4.54 10.66 10.31
N GLU A 178 5.61 11.34 10.72
CA GLU A 178 5.56 12.77 11.05
C GLU A 178 5.16 13.63 9.85
N VAL A 179 5.77 13.41 8.68
CA VAL A 179 5.38 14.11 7.43
C VAL A 179 3.92 13.83 7.11
N LYS A 180 3.46 12.58 7.24
CA LYS A 180 2.07 12.21 7.01
C LYS A 180 1.12 12.94 7.97
N GLN A 181 1.44 12.97 9.25
CA GLN A 181 0.62 13.66 10.26
C GLN A 181 0.55 15.16 9.98
N ARG A 182 1.69 15.82 9.71
CA ARG A 182 1.75 17.24 9.35
C ARG A 182 0.98 17.56 8.06
N TYR A 183 1.07 16.68 7.07
CA TYR A 183 0.33 16.82 5.82
C TYR A 183 -1.19 16.65 6.02
N LEU A 184 -1.62 15.67 6.84
CA LEU A 184 -3.04 15.45 7.14
C LEU A 184 -3.61 16.61 7.97
N SER A 185 -2.91 17.05 9.01
CA SER A 185 -3.37 18.15 9.87
C SER A 185 -3.35 19.51 9.16
N GLY A 186 -2.32 19.79 8.35
CA GLY A 186 -2.26 21.02 7.57
C GLY A 186 -3.31 21.10 6.46
N ARG A 187 -3.79 19.95 5.97
CA ARG A 187 -4.94 19.89 5.07
C ARG A 187 -6.26 20.20 5.77
N GLU A 188 -6.43 19.79 7.02
CA GLU A 188 -7.60 20.16 7.84
C GLU A 188 -7.60 21.65 8.20
N LEU A 189 -6.41 22.25 8.34
CA LEU A 189 -6.21 23.65 8.71
C LEU A 189 -6.11 24.61 7.51
N ASN A 190 -6.26 24.13 6.26
CA ASN A 190 -6.10 24.91 5.03
C ASN A 190 -4.77 25.67 4.93
N ASP A 191 -3.67 25.07 5.40
CA ASP A 191 -2.33 25.66 5.29
C ASP A 191 -1.92 25.80 3.81
N THR A 192 -1.48 26.99 3.42
CA THR A 192 -1.05 27.31 2.05
C THR A 192 0.14 26.45 1.60
N ASN A 193 1.05 26.12 2.51
CA ASN A 193 2.23 25.31 2.18
C ASN A 193 1.84 23.85 1.91
N VAL A 194 0.90 23.31 2.69
CA VAL A 194 0.37 21.95 2.50
C VAL A 194 -0.53 21.89 1.27
N ALA A 195 -1.30 22.95 0.98
CA ALA A 195 -2.10 23.04 -0.24
C ALA A 195 -1.21 23.03 -1.50
N GLN A 196 -0.07 23.73 -1.47
CA GLN A 196 0.88 23.75 -2.57
C GLN A 196 1.52 22.36 -2.77
N ALA A 197 2.05 21.74 -1.70
CA ALA A 197 2.60 20.39 -1.73
C ALA A 197 1.60 19.35 -2.26
N ASN A 198 0.33 19.46 -1.84
CA ASN A 198 -0.74 18.61 -2.33
C ASN A 198 -1.00 18.80 -3.83
N SER A 199 -0.97 20.05 -4.32
CA SER A 199 -1.17 20.33 -5.74
C SER A 199 -0.03 19.78 -6.60
N THR A 200 1.22 19.91 -6.15
CA THR A 200 2.40 19.34 -6.82
C THR A 200 2.31 17.81 -6.85
N LEU A 201 1.92 17.18 -5.74
CA LEU A 201 1.71 15.73 -5.68
C LEU A 201 0.62 15.26 -6.64
N GLN A 202 -0.53 15.94 -6.70
CA GLN A 202 -1.61 15.63 -7.65
C GLN A 202 -1.14 15.72 -9.10
N GLN A 203 -0.30 16.72 -9.42
CA GLN A 203 0.30 16.86 -10.75
C GLN A 203 1.28 15.72 -11.06
N ILE A 204 2.08 15.27 -10.09
CA ILE A 204 2.97 14.10 -10.26
C ILE A 204 2.14 12.85 -10.54
N LEU A 205 1.08 12.61 -9.76
CA LEU A 205 0.21 11.45 -9.93
C LEU A 205 -0.47 11.45 -11.31
N ALA A 206 -1.05 12.59 -11.71
CA ALA A 206 -1.64 12.75 -13.05
C ALA A 206 -0.62 12.52 -14.17
N ASN A 207 0.61 13.01 -14.00
CA ASN A 207 1.69 12.85 -14.97
C ASN A 207 2.40 11.50 -14.89
N SER A 208 2.21 10.70 -13.84
CA SER A 208 2.79 9.35 -13.72
C SER A 208 1.95 8.28 -14.42
N GLY A 209 0.66 8.56 -14.67
CA GLY A 209 -0.28 7.65 -15.30
C GLY A 209 0.16 7.11 -16.66
N PHE A 210 0.96 7.86 -17.44
CA PHE A 210 1.43 7.41 -18.76
C PHE A 210 2.40 6.21 -18.68
N LEU A 211 3.11 6.02 -17.56
CA LEU A 211 4.00 4.86 -17.38
C LEU A 211 3.20 3.55 -17.41
N SER A 212 1.94 3.60 -16.99
CA SER A 212 1.02 2.46 -17.03
C SER A 212 0.33 2.29 -18.39
N LYS A 213 0.39 3.30 -19.26
CA LYS A 213 -0.29 3.32 -20.57
C LYS A 213 0.56 4.03 -21.64
N PRO A 214 1.67 3.43 -22.07
CA PRO A 214 2.55 4.02 -23.08
C PRO A 214 1.84 4.26 -24.44
N ALA A 215 0.75 3.54 -24.71
CA ALA A 215 -0.06 3.74 -25.91
C ALA A 215 -0.74 5.12 -25.98
N GLU A 216 -0.98 5.80 -24.84
CA GLU A 216 -1.54 7.17 -24.83
C GLU A 216 -0.54 8.23 -25.30
N LEU A 217 0.76 7.89 -25.42
CA LEU A 217 1.77 8.79 -25.99
C LEU A 217 1.69 8.91 -27.51
N LEU A 218 0.96 7.99 -28.16
CA LEU A 218 0.76 7.98 -29.61
C LEU A 218 -0.69 8.37 -29.91
N SER A 219 -0.88 9.43 -30.69
CA SER A 219 -2.21 9.97 -31.05
C SER A 219 -2.98 9.09 -32.04
N GLY A 220 -2.40 7.97 -32.50
CA GLY A 220 -2.91 7.16 -33.61
C GLY A 220 -3.38 5.76 -33.22
N SER A 221 -4.40 5.26 -33.92
CA SER A 221 -4.79 3.85 -33.90
C SER A 221 -3.82 3.03 -34.77
N GLY A 222 -2.69 2.61 -34.22
CA GLY A 222 -1.67 1.82 -34.92
C GLY A 222 -1.73 0.31 -34.64
N TYR A 223 -1.27 -0.51 -35.59
CA TYR A 223 -1.21 -1.98 -35.48
C TYR A 223 -0.05 -2.48 -34.57
N GLY A 224 0.37 -1.69 -33.58
CA GLY A 224 1.32 -2.13 -32.54
C GLY A 224 2.81 -2.05 -32.87
N LEU A 225 3.21 -1.52 -34.04
CA LEU A 225 4.61 -1.23 -34.36
C LEU A 225 4.79 0.25 -34.73
N PRO A 226 5.53 1.04 -33.93
CA PRO A 226 5.70 2.47 -34.18
C PRO A 226 6.58 2.70 -35.42
N GLN A 227 6.04 3.46 -36.38
CA GLN A 227 6.75 3.94 -37.56
C GLN A 227 7.85 4.95 -37.19
N ALA A 228 8.77 5.25 -38.11
CA ALA A 228 9.91 6.13 -37.83
C ALA A 228 9.48 7.53 -37.32
N SER A 229 8.42 8.10 -37.88
CA SER A 229 7.85 9.39 -37.43
C SER A 229 7.19 9.28 -36.04
N GLU A 230 6.47 8.19 -35.77
CA GLU A 230 5.84 7.93 -34.48
C GLU A 230 6.88 7.69 -33.37
N ARG A 231 8.04 7.10 -33.70
CA ARG A 231 9.16 6.95 -32.75
C ARG A 231 9.76 8.30 -32.37
N GLN A 232 9.98 9.19 -33.34
CA GLN A 232 10.47 10.55 -33.06
C GLN A 232 9.49 11.33 -32.18
N GLN A 233 8.19 11.21 -32.44
CA GLN A 233 7.15 11.83 -31.61
C GLN A 233 7.14 11.24 -30.19
N LEU A 234 7.29 9.92 -30.05
CA LEU A 234 7.32 9.24 -28.76
C LEU A 234 8.56 9.63 -27.94
N GLU A 235 9.73 9.73 -28.56
CA GLU A 235 10.96 10.20 -27.92
C GLU A 235 10.83 11.64 -27.41
N GLN A 236 10.26 12.54 -28.24
CA GLN A 236 10.00 13.93 -27.84
C GLN A 236 8.98 14.03 -26.70
N ALA A 237 7.84 13.34 -26.81
CA ALA A 237 6.80 13.35 -25.79
C ALA A 237 7.28 12.72 -24.47
N SER A 238 8.02 11.61 -24.53
CA SER A 238 8.58 10.94 -23.35
C SER A 238 9.63 11.82 -22.67
N SER A 239 10.55 12.43 -23.43
CA SER A 239 11.60 13.29 -22.86
C SER A 239 11.02 14.54 -22.21
N GLN A 240 10.03 15.20 -22.84
CA GLN A 240 9.33 16.35 -22.25
C GLN A 240 8.62 15.98 -20.94
N ARG A 241 7.89 14.85 -20.92
CA ARG A 241 7.19 14.38 -19.71
C ARG A 241 8.17 13.95 -18.61
N GLN A 242 9.28 13.31 -18.96
CA GLN A 242 10.33 12.97 -18.01
C GLN A 242 10.94 14.22 -17.38
N GLN A 243 11.24 15.25 -18.17
CA GLN A 243 11.75 16.54 -17.66
C GLN A 243 10.74 17.26 -16.77
N GLN A 244 9.45 17.16 -17.09
CA GLN A 244 8.38 17.71 -16.25
C GLN A 244 8.27 16.97 -14.92
N LEU A 245 8.31 15.63 -14.93
CA LEU A 245 8.29 14.81 -13.71
C LEU A 245 9.51 15.10 -12.82
N GLN A 246 10.71 15.25 -13.41
CA GLN A 246 11.91 15.60 -12.67
C GLN A 246 11.79 16.97 -11.98
N ARG A 247 11.23 17.97 -12.68
CA ARG A 247 10.96 19.29 -12.09
C ARG A 247 9.96 19.19 -10.93
N LEU A 248 8.82 18.57 -11.16
CA LEU A 248 7.78 18.39 -10.13
C LEU A 248 8.30 17.61 -8.91
N THR A 249 9.12 16.58 -9.12
CA THR A 249 9.75 15.83 -8.02
C THR A 249 10.70 16.71 -7.21
N GLY A 250 11.47 17.55 -7.89
CA GLY A 250 12.37 18.50 -7.22
C GLY A 250 11.63 19.60 -6.45
N ASP A 251 10.49 20.06 -6.96
CA ASP A 251 9.64 21.04 -6.29
C ASP A 251 8.95 20.40 -5.08
N LEU A 252 8.43 19.18 -5.21
CA LEU A 252 7.86 18.42 -4.09
C LEU A 252 8.90 18.17 -2.99
N ASP A 253 10.16 17.83 -3.31
CA ASP A 253 11.21 17.65 -2.28
C ASP A 253 11.47 18.94 -1.49
N LYS A 254 11.49 20.11 -2.16
CA LYS A 254 11.62 21.41 -1.47
C LYS A 254 10.41 21.70 -0.59
N GLU A 255 9.21 21.44 -1.09
CA GLU A 255 7.97 21.68 -0.37
C GLU A 255 7.84 20.75 0.85
N VAL A 256 8.18 19.47 0.72
CA VAL A 256 8.19 18.51 1.84
C VAL A 256 9.25 18.89 2.88
N ARG A 257 10.43 19.34 2.46
CA ARG A 257 11.46 19.84 3.40
C ARG A 257 11.03 21.10 4.14
N ALA A 258 10.24 21.96 3.51
CA ALA A 258 9.69 23.14 4.19
C ALA A 258 8.64 22.76 5.25
N LEU A 259 8.07 21.56 5.18
CA LEU A 259 7.14 21.01 6.17
C LEU A 259 7.83 20.28 7.33
N LEU A 260 9.15 20.06 7.30
CA LEU A 260 9.96 19.41 8.33
C LEU A 260 10.63 20.44 9.26
#